data_AF-A0A328B167-F1
#
_entry.id   AF-A0A328B167-F1
#
_cell.length_a   1.000
_cell.length_b   1.000
_cell.length_c   1.000
_cell.angle_alpha   90.00
_cell.angle_beta   90.00
_cell.angle_gamma   90.00
#
_symmetry.space_group_name_H-M   'P 1'
#
loop_
_entity.id
_entity.type
_entity.pdbx_description
1 polymer ?
#
loop_
_entity_poly.entity_id
_entity_poly.type
_entity_poly.pdbx_seq_one_letter_code
_entity_poly.pdbx_strand_id
1 'polypeptide(L)'
;MPVESTIANARLAMRVANAFALDFARLSAAAPDADLLDSIIGVAVIQANLPPVTWSDGEDAYAAFENPPPDELRRPVSVHAVASSLRLPYETVRRRVAKLAAAGLFEITSQGVYAPRAVLTTPQYEAALRANYDLVRSLYFTLRDLGPAHDPLQSVEPRPGPLSGCDPVAVRTVARASAEYFLRLVDPMTEHFGDLSVGLLMMGIVRANTDSISVHEEATGPLGSSPLLPDEVRVPARLSDLAAALNMPYESVRRRVSALVDEGRCERKGAGVIVPARTLAQPELATVVRQNRGHMRHMFGSLAQLGVLADLEVERPARRCAPGAA
;
A
#
# COMPACT_ATOMS: atom_id res chain seq x y z
N MET A 1 -10.20 17.57 -21.94
CA MET A 1 -9.32 18.02 -20.84
C MET A 1 -7.89 18.06 -21.34
N PRO A 2 -7.13 19.14 -21.10
CA PRO A 2 -5.71 19.17 -21.45
C PRO A 2 -4.94 18.05 -20.70
N VAL A 3 -3.92 17.48 -21.34
CA VAL A 3 -3.13 16.35 -20.83
C VAL A 3 -2.51 16.64 -19.45
N GLU A 4 -2.14 17.88 -19.20
CA GLU A 4 -1.56 18.35 -17.93
C GLU A 4 -2.53 18.23 -16.74
N SER A 5 -3.81 18.53 -16.95
CA SER A 5 -4.85 18.38 -15.92
C SER A 5 -5.06 16.91 -15.52
N THR A 6 -4.90 15.97 -16.47
CA THR A 6 -5.03 14.53 -16.19
C THR A 6 -3.90 14.01 -15.30
N ILE A 7 -2.67 14.52 -15.48
CA ILE A 7 -1.51 14.12 -14.67
C ILE A 7 -1.56 14.73 -13.27
N ALA A 8 -1.95 16.00 -13.14
CA ALA A 8 -2.15 16.65 -11.84
C ALA A 8 -3.14 15.86 -10.97
N ASN A 9 -4.28 15.46 -11.56
CA ASN A 9 -5.30 14.67 -10.87
C ASN A 9 -4.78 13.29 -10.45
N ALA A 10 -4.02 12.62 -11.32
CA ALA A 10 -3.41 11.33 -11.01
C ALA A 10 -2.34 11.42 -9.91
N ARG A 11 -1.64 12.56 -9.79
CA ARG A 11 -0.66 12.80 -8.72
C ARG A 11 -1.29 12.95 -7.35
N LEU A 12 -2.44 13.62 -7.26
CA LEU A 12 -3.18 13.71 -6.00
C LEU A 12 -3.62 12.32 -5.52
N ALA A 13 -4.17 11.50 -6.44
CA ALA A 13 -4.51 10.11 -6.12
C ALA A 13 -3.27 9.27 -5.75
N MET A 14 -2.13 9.49 -6.41
CA MET A 14 -0.85 8.88 -6.04
C MET A 14 -0.42 9.27 -4.62
N ARG A 15 -0.61 10.52 -4.21
CA ARG A 15 -0.27 10.99 -2.87
C ARG A 15 -1.05 10.24 -1.79
N VAL A 16 -2.37 10.05 -2.00
CA VAL A 16 -3.22 9.25 -1.11
C VAL A 16 -2.78 7.77 -1.10
N ALA A 17 -2.52 7.20 -2.28
CA ALA A 17 -2.02 5.83 -2.43
C ALA A 17 -0.68 5.60 -1.73
N ASN A 18 0.23 6.58 -1.78
CA ASN A 18 1.54 6.52 -1.13
C ASN A 18 1.41 6.46 0.39
N ALA A 19 0.49 7.26 0.98
CA ALA A 19 0.20 7.18 2.40
C ALA A 19 -0.36 5.80 2.78
N PHE A 20 -1.35 5.31 2.03
CA PHE A 20 -1.91 3.98 2.19
C PHE A 20 -0.83 2.88 2.15
N ALA A 21 0.06 2.91 1.16
CA ALA A 21 1.09 1.87 0.98
C ALA A 21 2.05 1.79 2.17
N LEU A 22 2.45 2.95 2.71
CA LEU A 22 3.33 3.02 3.87
C LEU A 22 2.63 2.54 5.16
N ASP A 23 1.35 2.90 5.34
CA ASP A 23 0.58 2.42 6.50
C ASP A 23 0.27 0.93 6.39
N PHE A 24 -0.04 0.43 5.19
CA PHE A 24 -0.22 -1.00 4.90
C PHE A 24 1.05 -1.80 5.24
N ALA A 25 2.22 -1.32 4.80
CA ALA A 25 3.48 -2.01 5.04
C ALA A 25 3.83 -2.08 6.54
N ARG A 26 3.44 -1.07 7.34
CA ARG A 26 3.59 -1.08 8.80
C ARG A 26 2.62 -2.05 9.47
N LEU A 27 1.35 -2.06 9.07
CA LEU A 27 0.35 -2.95 9.64
C LEU A 27 0.63 -4.42 9.33
N SER A 28 1.30 -4.68 8.20
CA SER A 28 1.67 -6.03 7.76
C SER A 28 2.89 -6.60 8.50
N ALA A 29 3.30 -5.99 9.62
CA ALA A 29 4.40 -6.48 10.45
C ALA A 29 4.11 -7.91 10.92
N ALA A 30 4.88 -8.84 10.36
CA ALA A 30 4.70 -10.26 10.63
C ALA A 30 5.06 -10.65 12.07
N ALA A 31 5.89 -9.84 12.75
CA ALA A 31 6.31 -10.02 14.14
C ALA A 31 6.49 -8.66 14.84
N PRO A 32 6.44 -8.59 16.19
CA PRO A 32 6.71 -7.37 16.94
C PRO A 32 8.04 -6.69 16.61
N ASP A 33 9.08 -7.49 16.29
CA ASP A 33 10.42 -7.02 15.92
C ASP A 33 10.72 -7.18 14.42
N ALA A 34 9.69 -7.36 13.59
CA ALA A 34 9.85 -7.43 12.15
C ALA A 34 10.20 -6.04 11.60
N ASP A 35 11.28 -5.98 10.82
CA ASP A 35 11.54 -4.77 10.04
C ASP A 35 10.60 -4.70 8.83
N LEU A 36 10.63 -3.58 8.11
CA LEU A 36 9.78 -3.35 6.95
C LEU A 36 9.94 -4.41 5.86
N LEU A 37 11.16 -4.93 5.66
CA LEU A 37 11.42 -5.95 4.65
C LEU A 37 10.86 -7.31 5.05
N ASP A 38 10.94 -7.67 6.33
CA ASP A 38 10.32 -8.88 6.86
C ASP A 38 8.79 -8.86 6.62
N SER A 39 8.17 -7.70 6.82
CA SER A 39 6.73 -7.47 6.61
C SER A 39 6.34 -7.68 5.14
N ILE A 40 7.08 -7.07 4.20
CA ILE A 40 6.79 -7.17 2.76
C ILE A 40 7.06 -8.58 2.23
N ILE A 41 8.13 -9.24 2.69
CA ILE A 41 8.39 -10.64 2.37
C ILE A 41 7.23 -11.51 2.86
N GLY A 42 6.72 -11.25 4.07
CA GLY A 42 5.59 -12.01 4.59
C GLY A 42 4.32 -11.82 3.77
N VAL A 43 4.00 -10.59 3.37
CA VAL A 43 2.88 -10.30 2.46
C VAL A 43 3.04 -11.05 1.14
N ALA A 44 4.24 -11.02 0.54
CA ALA A 44 4.51 -11.70 -0.74
C ALA A 44 4.36 -13.23 -0.62
N VAL A 45 4.85 -13.83 0.47
CA VAL A 45 4.68 -15.27 0.73
C VAL A 45 3.21 -15.62 0.88
N ILE A 46 2.47 -14.92 1.75
CA ILE A 46 1.05 -15.17 1.99
C ILE A 46 0.24 -15.05 0.70
N GLN A 47 0.53 -14.04 -0.13
CA GLN A 47 -0.12 -13.86 -1.42
C GLN A 47 0.18 -14.99 -2.41
N ALA A 48 1.45 -15.38 -2.52
CA ALA A 48 1.86 -16.45 -3.42
C ALA A 48 1.36 -17.83 -2.97
N ASN A 49 1.00 -18.01 -1.69
CA ASN A 49 0.47 -19.27 -1.18
C ASN A 49 -0.98 -19.54 -1.54
N LEU A 50 -1.72 -18.54 -2.03
CA LEU A 50 -3.10 -18.73 -2.40
C LEU A 50 -3.19 -19.42 -3.77
N PRO A 51 -4.09 -20.41 -3.94
CA PRO A 51 -4.41 -20.90 -5.26
C PRO A 51 -4.98 -19.75 -6.13
N PRO A 52 -4.81 -19.77 -7.46
CA PRO A 52 -5.57 -18.93 -8.36
C PRO A 52 -7.01 -19.39 -8.24
N VAL A 53 -7.75 -18.78 -7.34
CA VAL A 53 -9.17 -19.03 -7.21
C VAL A 53 -9.82 -18.20 -8.30
N THR A 54 -10.30 -18.87 -9.34
CA THR A 54 -11.29 -18.29 -10.22
C THR A 54 -12.58 -18.18 -9.43
N TRP A 55 -13.14 -16.97 -9.36
CA TRP A 55 -14.41 -16.59 -8.71
C TRP A 55 -15.64 -17.49 -9.02
N SER A 56 -15.49 -18.51 -9.86
CA SER A 56 -16.48 -19.54 -10.16
C SER A 56 -16.58 -20.65 -9.12
N ASP A 57 -15.55 -20.88 -8.29
CA ASP A 57 -15.48 -22.04 -7.39
C ASP A 57 -15.12 -21.65 -5.94
N GLY A 58 -16.09 -21.15 -5.17
CA GLY A 58 -16.07 -21.26 -3.70
C GLY A 58 -15.30 -20.19 -2.89
N GLU A 59 -15.00 -18.99 -3.43
CA GLU A 59 -14.38 -17.92 -2.63
C GLU A 59 -15.24 -17.39 -1.49
N ASP A 60 -16.57 -17.47 -1.61
CA ASP A 60 -17.50 -17.12 -0.52
C ASP A 60 -17.17 -17.89 0.76
N ALA A 61 -16.70 -19.14 0.63
CA ALA A 61 -16.36 -19.97 1.78
C ALA A 61 -15.16 -19.45 2.58
N TYR A 62 -14.22 -18.72 1.96
CA TYR A 62 -12.97 -18.29 2.60
C TYR A 62 -12.80 -16.77 2.72
N ALA A 63 -13.89 -16.02 2.49
CA ALA A 63 -13.90 -14.56 2.62
C ALA A 63 -13.87 -14.10 4.10
N ALA A 64 -14.54 -14.86 4.97
CA ALA A 64 -14.65 -14.64 6.40
C ALA A 64 -13.34 -14.90 7.17
N PHE A 65 -13.19 -14.30 8.35
CA PHE A 65 -11.98 -14.50 9.15
C PHE A 65 -11.83 -15.94 9.67
N GLU A 66 -12.91 -16.53 10.12
CA GLU A 66 -12.93 -17.79 10.85
C GLU A 66 -12.60 -18.98 9.95
N ASN A 67 -12.73 -18.80 8.63
CA ASN A 67 -12.54 -19.86 7.65
C ASN A 67 -11.43 -19.51 6.65
N PRO A 68 -10.14 -19.48 7.04
CA PRO A 68 -9.07 -19.45 6.05
C PRO A 68 -9.05 -20.76 5.24
N PRO A 69 -8.50 -20.75 4.03
CA PRO A 69 -8.24 -21.98 3.29
C PRO A 69 -7.45 -22.98 4.16
N PRO A 70 -7.74 -24.30 4.07
CA PRO A 70 -6.95 -25.34 4.72
C PRO A 70 -5.54 -25.44 4.13
N ASP A 71 -4.57 -25.96 4.90
CA ASP A 71 -3.14 -25.97 4.53
C ASP A 71 -2.86 -26.78 3.27
N GLU A 72 -3.65 -27.81 3.02
CA GLU A 72 -3.56 -28.69 1.86
C GLU A 72 -3.90 -27.98 0.54
N LEU A 73 -4.65 -26.87 0.60
CA LEU A 73 -4.96 -26.04 -0.57
C LEU A 73 -3.93 -24.93 -0.82
N ARG A 74 -2.99 -24.72 0.11
CA ARG A 74 -1.93 -23.72 -0.05
C ARG A 74 -0.90 -24.21 -1.08
N ARG A 75 -0.32 -23.26 -1.80
CA ARG A 75 0.76 -23.49 -2.76
C ARG A 75 2.07 -22.95 -2.18
N PRO A 76 2.94 -23.78 -1.58
CA PRO A 76 4.22 -23.28 -1.11
C PRO A 76 4.98 -22.56 -2.23
N VAL A 77 5.55 -21.40 -1.92
CA VAL A 77 6.30 -20.57 -2.88
C VAL A 77 7.79 -20.76 -2.65
N SER A 78 8.59 -20.82 -3.70
CA SER A 78 10.05 -20.91 -3.53
C SER A 78 10.62 -19.57 -3.05
N VAL A 79 11.67 -19.62 -2.21
CA VAL A 79 12.41 -18.41 -1.79
C VAL A 79 12.95 -17.64 -3.01
N HIS A 80 13.34 -18.36 -4.07
CA HIS A 80 13.78 -17.76 -5.33
C HIS A 80 12.66 -16.98 -6.03
N ALA A 81 11.45 -17.52 -6.09
CA ALA A 81 10.29 -16.82 -6.67
C ALA A 81 9.95 -15.55 -5.88
N VAL A 82 10.00 -15.60 -4.54
CA VAL A 82 9.81 -14.41 -3.69
C VAL A 82 10.90 -13.37 -3.95
N ALA A 83 12.17 -13.80 -4.01
CA ALA A 83 13.30 -12.91 -4.31
C ALA A 83 13.18 -12.25 -5.67
N SER A 84 12.82 -13.02 -6.70
CA SER A 84 12.59 -12.50 -8.05
C SER A 84 11.43 -11.51 -8.08
N SER A 85 10.31 -11.83 -7.43
CA SER A 85 9.12 -10.97 -7.40
C SER A 85 9.35 -9.65 -6.68
N LEU A 86 10.17 -9.63 -5.63
CA LEU A 86 10.48 -8.43 -4.85
C LEU A 86 11.75 -7.72 -5.34
N ARG A 87 12.42 -8.25 -6.37
CA ARG A 87 13.73 -7.79 -6.88
C ARG A 87 14.77 -7.65 -5.76
N LEU A 88 14.78 -8.60 -4.82
CA LEU A 88 15.71 -8.65 -3.70
C LEU A 88 16.78 -9.72 -3.92
N PRO A 89 17.99 -9.57 -3.36
CA PRO A 89 18.99 -10.63 -3.39
C PRO A 89 18.46 -11.91 -2.74
N TYR A 90 18.69 -13.06 -3.39
CA TYR A 90 18.23 -14.37 -2.90
C TYR A 90 18.65 -14.63 -1.44
N GLU A 91 19.93 -14.39 -1.10
CA GLU A 91 20.43 -14.60 0.26
C GLU A 91 19.75 -13.70 1.29
N THR A 92 19.34 -12.48 0.91
CA THR A 92 18.57 -11.59 1.78
C THR A 92 17.20 -12.19 2.10
N VAL A 93 16.47 -12.65 1.07
CA VAL A 93 15.15 -13.26 1.25
C VAL A 93 15.26 -14.58 2.01
N ARG A 94 16.22 -15.44 1.66
CA ARG A 94 16.46 -16.72 2.33
C ARG A 94 16.69 -16.55 3.82
N ARG A 95 17.57 -15.63 4.22
CA ARG A 95 17.87 -15.36 5.64
C ARG A 95 16.64 -14.83 6.39
N ARG A 96 15.87 -13.94 5.77
CA ARG A 96 14.66 -13.34 6.38
C ARG A 96 13.51 -14.34 6.49
N VAL A 97 13.29 -15.16 5.46
CA VAL A 97 12.34 -16.28 5.52
C VAL A 97 12.73 -17.26 6.63
N ALA A 98 14.01 -17.61 6.76
CA ALA A 98 14.47 -18.46 7.85
C ALA A 98 14.23 -17.83 9.24
N LYS A 99 14.45 -16.51 9.39
CA LYS A 99 14.13 -15.77 10.62
C LYS A 99 12.62 -15.85 10.94
N LEU A 100 11.77 -15.60 9.95
CA LEU A 100 10.31 -15.62 10.12
C LEU A 100 9.78 -17.04 10.39
N ALA A 101 10.40 -18.06 9.79
CA ALA A 101 10.09 -19.46 10.09
C ALA A 101 10.52 -19.85 11.52
N ALA A 102 11.70 -19.40 11.97
CA ALA A 102 12.15 -19.60 13.36
C ALA A 102 11.24 -18.90 14.38
N ALA A 103 10.55 -17.82 13.97
CA ALA A 103 9.52 -17.16 14.77
C ALA A 103 8.13 -17.84 14.70
N GLY A 104 8.01 -18.97 13.98
CA GLY A 104 6.76 -19.74 13.87
C GLY A 104 5.73 -19.14 12.89
N LEU A 105 6.13 -18.17 12.06
CA LEU A 105 5.21 -17.49 11.13
C LEU A 105 5.11 -18.21 9.79
N PHE A 106 6.14 -18.95 9.41
CA PHE A 106 6.19 -19.72 8.18
C PHE A 106 6.74 -21.12 8.41
N GLU A 107 6.30 -22.06 7.59
CA GLU A 107 6.90 -23.38 7.47
C GLU A 107 7.68 -23.50 6.18
N ILE A 108 8.88 -24.08 6.26
CA ILE A 108 9.73 -24.35 5.12
C ILE A 108 9.66 -25.85 4.82
N THR A 109 9.17 -26.19 3.63
CA THR A 109 9.03 -27.55 3.13
C THR A 109 9.93 -27.77 1.91
N SER A 110 9.99 -29.01 1.42
CA SER A 110 10.67 -29.32 0.15
C SER A 110 10.03 -28.63 -1.06
N GLN A 111 8.76 -28.23 -0.98
CA GLN A 111 8.02 -27.55 -2.05
C GLN A 111 8.12 -26.02 -1.98
N GLY A 112 8.66 -25.47 -0.88
CA GLY A 112 8.78 -24.03 -0.67
C GLY A 112 8.34 -23.60 0.72
N VAL A 113 8.17 -22.29 0.88
CA VAL A 113 7.70 -21.65 2.11
C VAL A 113 6.19 -21.40 2.04
N TYR A 114 5.49 -21.62 3.15
CA TYR A 114 4.11 -21.20 3.28
C TYR A 114 3.75 -20.69 4.69
N ALA A 115 2.65 -19.94 4.79
CA ALA A 115 2.07 -19.49 6.06
C ALA A 115 1.01 -20.49 6.57
N PRO A 116 1.25 -21.21 7.68
CA PRO A 116 0.31 -22.19 8.20
C PRO A 116 -1.02 -21.58 8.63
N ARG A 117 -2.10 -22.37 8.56
CA ARG A 117 -3.44 -21.94 9.01
C ARG A 117 -3.42 -21.41 10.45
N ALA A 118 -2.68 -22.07 11.34
CA ALA A 118 -2.58 -21.69 12.75
C ALA A 118 -2.13 -20.24 12.94
N VAL A 119 -1.27 -19.72 12.05
CA VAL A 119 -0.81 -18.32 12.06
C VAL A 119 -1.92 -17.37 11.59
N LEU A 120 -2.67 -17.77 10.54
CA LEU A 120 -3.72 -16.96 9.92
C LEU A 120 -5.05 -16.93 10.71
N THR A 121 -5.13 -17.66 11.82
CA THR A 121 -6.27 -17.66 12.75
C THR A 121 -5.93 -17.03 14.09
N THR A 122 -4.74 -16.44 14.25
CA THR A 122 -4.36 -15.78 15.50
C THR A 122 -5.13 -14.47 15.70
N PRO A 123 -5.41 -14.07 16.96
CA PRO A 123 -6.02 -12.77 17.25
C PRO A 123 -5.21 -11.58 16.72
N GLN A 124 -3.88 -11.69 16.70
CA GLN A 124 -2.99 -10.67 16.16
C GLN A 124 -3.18 -10.51 14.65
N TYR A 125 -3.29 -11.63 13.93
CA TYR A 125 -3.57 -11.59 12.50
C TYR A 125 -4.99 -11.07 12.20
N GLU A 126 -5.98 -11.39 13.04
CA GLU A 126 -7.32 -10.80 12.95
C GLU A 126 -7.27 -9.28 13.07
N ALA A 127 -6.58 -8.77 14.09
CA ALA A 127 -6.44 -7.34 14.32
C ALA A 127 -5.76 -6.64 13.12
N ALA A 128 -4.74 -7.27 12.53
CA ALA A 128 -4.08 -6.76 11.32
C ALA A 128 -5.02 -6.71 10.11
N LEU A 129 -5.85 -7.75 9.91
CA LEU A 129 -6.84 -7.78 8.83
C LEU A 129 -7.93 -6.71 9.00
N ARG A 130 -8.43 -6.51 10.22
CA ARG A 130 -9.41 -5.45 10.53
C ARG A 130 -8.81 -4.06 10.32
N ALA A 131 -7.58 -3.83 10.79
CA ALA A 131 -6.88 -2.57 10.57
C ALA A 131 -6.62 -2.31 9.08
N ASN A 132 -6.28 -3.34 8.31
CA ASN A 132 -6.16 -3.22 6.85
C ASN A 132 -7.51 -2.92 6.17
N TYR A 133 -8.60 -3.53 6.64
CA TYR A 133 -9.94 -3.20 6.15
C TYR A 133 -10.26 -1.71 6.35
N ASP A 134 -9.98 -1.18 7.54
CA ASP A 134 -10.12 0.26 7.83
C ASP A 134 -9.22 1.14 6.96
N LEU A 135 -7.98 0.72 6.66
CA LEU A 135 -7.12 1.45 5.72
C LEU A 135 -7.71 1.51 4.31
N VAL A 136 -8.22 0.39 3.79
CA VAL A 136 -8.85 0.33 2.46
C VAL A 136 -10.12 1.17 2.43
N ARG A 137 -10.93 1.11 3.50
CA ARG A 137 -12.10 1.97 3.67
C ARG A 137 -11.73 3.45 3.67
N SER A 138 -10.71 3.84 4.41
CA SER A 138 -10.22 5.22 4.46
C SER A 138 -9.70 5.67 3.08
N LEU A 139 -8.92 4.82 2.41
CA LEU A 139 -8.44 5.08 1.04
C LEU A 139 -9.63 5.31 0.09
N TYR A 140 -10.62 4.42 0.11
CA TYR A 140 -11.81 4.51 -0.74
C TYR A 140 -12.53 5.85 -0.55
N PHE A 141 -12.90 6.20 0.67
CA PHE A 141 -13.63 7.43 0.93
C PHE A 141 -12.80 8.68 0.67
N THR A 142 -11.50 8.66 0.99
CA THR A 142 -10.62 9.79 0.68
C THR A 142 -10.59 10.05 -0.81
N LEU A 143 -10.44 9.01 -1.65
CA LEU A 143 -10.44 9.13 -3.11
C LEU A 143 -11.78 9.64 -3.66
N ARG A 144 -12.91 9.14 -3.13
CA ARG A 144 -14.25 9.62 -3.50
C ARG A 144 -14.46 11.09 -3.15
N ASP A 145 -13.95 11.51 -2.00
CA ASP A 145 -14.14 12.85 -1.48
C ASP A 145 -13.21 13.90 -2.15
N LEU A 146 -12.28 13.48 -3.02
CA LEU A 146 -11.54 14.39 -3.91
C LEU A 146 -12.41 14.99 -5.03
N GLY A 147 -13.57 14.40 -5.29
CA GLY A 147 -14.51 14.85 -6.31
C GLY A 147 -14.21 14.30 -7.72
N PRO A 148 -15.16 14.45 -8.68
CA PRO A 148 -15.14 13.72 -9.95
C PRO A 148 -13.93 13.97 -10.84
N ALA A 149 -13.30 15.14 -10.74
CA ALA A 149 -12.11 15.46 -11.53
C ALA A 149 -10.88 14.63 -11.07
N HIS A 150 -10.81 14.32 -9.77
CA HIS A 150 -9.66 13.68 -9.12
C HIS A 150 -9.90 12.23 -8.73
N ASP A 151 -11.16 11.77 -8.75
CA ASP A 151 -11.55 10.40 -8.39
C ASP A 151 -11.08 9.38 -9.46
N PRO A 152 -10.08 8.53 -9.16
CA PRO A 152 -9.67 7.47 -10.08
C PRO A 152 -10.75 6.39 -10.23
N LEU A 153 -11.75 6.36 -9.35
CA LEU A 153 -12.82 5.36 -9.22
C LEU A 153 -14.15 5.84 -9.83
N GLN A 154 -14.16 6.92 -10.61
CA GLN A 154 -15.37 7.46 -11.22
C GLN A 154 -16.18 6.42 -12.00
N SER A 155 -15.53 5.44 -12.63
CA SER A 155 -16.17 4.35 -13.38
C SER A 155 -16.45 3.08 -12.56
N VAL A 156 -16.16 3.09 -11.26
CA VAL A 156 -16.36 1.96 -10.35
C VAL A 156 -17.62 2.24 -9.57
N GLU A 157 -18.69 1.50 -9.85
CA GLU A 157 -19.97 1.66 -9.16
C GLU A 157 -20.09 0.63 -8.04
N PRO A 158 -20.37 1.04 -6.79
CA PRO A 158 -20.77 0.13 -5.73
C PRO A 158 -22.05 -0.58 -6.15
N ARG A 159 -22.05 -1.91 -6.10
CA ARG A 159 -23.21 -2.74 -6.41
C ARG A 159 -23.25 -3.93 -5.47
N PRO A 160 -24.44 -4.45 -5.15
CA PRO A 160 -24.55 -5.70 -4.42
C PRO A 160 -23.82 -6.81 -5.18
N GLY A 161 -23.17 -7.71 -4.43
CA GLY A 161 -22.45 -8.85 -4.97
C GLY A 161 -22.51 -10.05 -4.03
N PRO A 162 -21.79 -11.14 -4.35
CA PRO A 162 -21.84 -12.38 -3.58
C PRO A 162 -21.54 -12.24 -2.09
N LEU A 163 -20.71 -11.27 -1.71
CA LEU A 163 -20.31 -11.03 -0.31
C LEU A 163 -21.12 -9.92 0.37
N SER A 164 -22.11 -9.32 -0.32
CA SER A 164 -22.90 -8.23 0.26
C SER A 164 -23.71 -8.68 1.47
N GLY A 165 -23.57 -7.95 2.57
CA GLY A 165 -24.28 -8.22 3.83
C GLY A 165 -23.84 -9.52 4.52
N CYS A 166 -22.72 -10.13 4.09
CA CYS A 166 -22.15 -11.27 4.80
C CYS A 166 -21.51 -10.82 6.13
N ASP A 167 -21.93 -11.46 7.22
CA ASP A 167 -21.25 -11.42 8.51
C ASP A 167 -20.45 -12.72 8.68
N PRO A 168 -19.11 -12.66 8.87
CA PRO A 168 -18.30 -11.47 9.03
C PRO A 168 -17.84 -10.84 7.71
N VAL A 169 -17.62 -9.53 7.82
CA VAL A 169 -16.99 -8.65 6.82
C VAL A 169 -15.90 -9.40 6.05
N ALA A 170 -15.87 -9.25 4.72
CA ALA A 170 -14.93 -9.88 3.80
C ALA A 170 -13.46 -9.40 3.95
N VAL A 171 -12.94 -9.37 5.17
CA VAL A 171 -11.63 -8.83 5.56
C VAL A 171 -10.48 -9.55 4.86
N ARG A 172 -10.60 -10.86 4.58
CA ARG A 172 -9.58 -11.61 3.82
C ARG A 172 -9.57 -11.19 2.36
N THR A 173 -10.75 -11.06 1.74
CA THR A 173 -10.90 -10.58 0.38
C THR A 173 -10.30 -9.18 0.21
N VAL A 174 -10.59 -8.29 1.15
CA VAL A 174 -10.00 -6.94 1.17
C VAL A 174 -8.48 -6.99 1.35
N ALA A 175 -7.97 -7.80 2.28
CA ALA A 175 -6.54 -7.98 2.46
C ALA A 175 -5.82 -8.56 1.24
N ARG A 176 -6.46 -9.49 0.52
CA ARG A 176 -5.90 -10.03 -0.73
C ARG A 176 -5.81 -8.94 -1.79
N ALA A 177 -6.92 -8.25 -2.07
CA ALA A 177 -6.95 -7.20 -3.07
C ALA A 177 -5.95 -6.07 -2.74
N SER A 178 -5.85 -5.70 -1.45
CA SER A 178 -4.98 -4.60 -1.01
C SER A 178 -3.50 -4.95 -1.01
N ALA A 179 -3.12 -6.18 -0.62
CA ALA A 179 -1.75 -6.65 -0.72
C ALA A 179 -1.29 -6.80 -2.19
N GLU A 180 -2.16 -7.28 -3.08
CA GLU A 180 -1.85 -7.36 -4.51
C GLU A 180 -1.63 -5.97 -5.11
N TYR A 181 -2.51 -5.01 -4.77
CA TYR A 181 -2.35 -3.61 -5.14
C TYR A 181 -1.04 -3.01 -4.62
N PHE A 182 -0.73 -3.23 -3.33
CA PHE A 182 0.50 -2.76 -2.70
C PHE A 182 1.75 -3.27 -3.42
N LEU A 183 1.83 -4.59 -3.70
CA LEU A 183 2.98 -5.18 -4.39
C LEU A 183 3.15 -4.59 -5.81
N ARG A 184 2.06 -4.36 -6.54
CA ARG A 184 2.10 -3.70 -7.86
C ARG A 184 2.47 -2.23 -7.80
N LEU A 185 2.21 -1.55 -6.68
CA LEU A 185 2.58 -0.15 -6.49
C LEU A 185 4.08 0.01 -6.18
N VAL A 186 4.66 -0.91 -5.40
CA VAL A 186 6.07 -0.83 -4.99
C VAL A 186 7.05 -1.40 -6.04
N ASP A 187 6.61 -2.27 -6.94
CA ASP A 187 7.50 -2.88 -7.95
C ASP A 187 8.13 -1.85 -8.91
N PRO A 188 7.37 -0.93 -9.54
CA PRO A 188 7.98 0.11 -10.40
C PRO A 188 8.90 1.07 -9.64
N MET A 189 8.61 1.31 -8.36
CA MET A 189 9.46 2.12 -7.49
C MET A 189 10.79 1.41 -7.21
N THR A 190 10.72 0.11 -6.93
CA THR A 190 11.90 -0.74 -6.72
C THR A 190 12.76 -0.81 -7.97
N GLU A 191 12.14 -0.94 -9.14
CA GLU A 191 12.83 -0.92 -10.42
C GLU A 191 13.54 0.41 -10.68
N HIS A 192 12.85 1.54 -10.47
CA HIS A 192 13.41 2.86 -10.72
C HIS A 192 14.56 3.22 -9.76
N PHE A 193 14.45 2.84 -8.48
CA PHE A 193 15.46 3.16 -7.47
C PHE A 193 16.50 2.05 -7.27
N GLY A 194 16.32 0.87 -7.87
CA GLY A 194 17.23 -0.28 -7.82
C GLY A 194 17.20 -1.08 -6.51
N ASP A 195 16.52 -0.60 -5.48
CA ASP A 195 16.41 -1.26 -4.17
C ASP A 195 15.05 -0.93 -3.55
N LEU A 196 14.35 -1.97 -3.06
CA LEU A 196 13.02 -1.85 -2.46
C LEU A 196 13.02 -0.92 -1.23
N SER A 197 14.07 -1.00 -0.40
CA SER A 197 14.19 -0.17 0.80
C SER A 197 14.40 1.30 0.42
N VAL A 198 15.16 1.57 -0.65
CA VAL A 198 15.34 2.93 -1.19
C VAL A 198 14.04 3.45 -1.78
N GLY A 199 13.29 2.65 -2.53
CA GLY A 199 11.97 3.02 -3.05
C GLY A 199 10.99 3.39 -1.93
N LEU A 200 10.91 2.58 -0.87
CA LEU A 200 10.07 2.85 0.30
C LEU A 200 10.55 4.08 1.08
N LEU A 201 11.86 4.30 1.18
CA LEU A 201 12.42 5.51 1.79
C LEU A 201 12.03 6.76 0.99
N MET A 202 12.11 6.72 -0.34
CA MET A 202 11.67 7.81 -1.21
C MET A 202 10.18 8.10 -1.04
N MET A 203 9.35 7.06 -1.02
CA MET A 203 7.91 7.15 -0.70
C MET A 203 7.67 7.81 0.67
N GLY A 204 8.45 7.41 1.69
CA GLY A 204 8.40 7.97 3.04
C GLY A 204 8.78 9.46 3.10
N ILE A 205 9.82 9.87 2.37
CA ILE A 205 10.22 11.29 2.28
C ILE A 205 9.12 12.10 1.59
N VAL A 206 8.56 11.61 0.48
CA VAL A 206 7.47 12.30 -0.24
C VAL A 206 6.23 12.46 0.65
N ARG A 207 5.87 11.44 1.43
CA ARG A 207 4.78 11.54 2.43
C ARG A 207 5.09 12.63 3.44
N ALA A 208 6.23 12.54 4.13
CA ALA A 208 6.63 13.52 5.14
C ALA A 208 6.74 14.96 4.57
N ASN A 209 7.12 15.11 3.30
CA ASN A 209 7.17 16.40 2.62
C ASN A 209 5.83 17.06 2.41
N THR A 210 4.76 16.28 2.41
CA THR A 210 3.42 16.75 2.08
C THR A 210 2.43 16.58 3.22
N ASP A 211 2.74 15.83 4.28
CA ASP A 211 1.81 15.52 5.39
C ASP A 211 1.14 16.75 6.04
N SER A 212 1.78 17.92 6.03
CA SER A 212 1.20 19.16 6.58
C SER A 212 0.15 19.83 5.66
N ILE A 213 -0.04 19.34 4.44
CA ILE A 213 -0.92 19.92 3.42
C ILE A 213 -2.16 19.05 3.32
N SER A 214 -3.37 19.58 3.52
CA SER A 214 -4.57 18.77 3.35
C SER A 214 -4.77 18.37 1.88
N VAL A 215 -5.12 17.10 1.65
CA VAL A 215 -5.43 16.60 0.29
C VAL A 215 -6.66 17.32 -0.29
N HIS A 216 -7.62 17.72 0.55
CA HIS A 216 -8.80 18.48 0.12
C HIS A 216 -8.46 19.94 -0.21
N GLU A 217 -7.57 20.57 0.55
CA GLU A 217 -7.07 21.93 0.25
C GLU A 217 -6.26 21.93 -1.04
N GLU A 218 -5.48 20.87 -1.28
CA GLU A 218 -4.79 20.69 -2.56
C GLU A 218 -5.80 20.48 -3.69
N ALA A 219 -6.83 19.64 -3.52
CA ALA A 219 -7.83 19.38 -4.56
C ALA A 219 -8.63 20.62 -4.99
N THR A 220 -8.98 21.49 -4.05
CA THR A 220 -9.92 22.60 -4.27
C THR A 220 -9.26 23.98 -4.28
N GLY A 221 -8.02 24.08 -3.81
CA GLY A 221 -7.31 25.34 -3.64
C GLY A 221 -6.39 25.70 -4.82
N PRO A 222 -5.68 26.84 -4.71
CA PRO A 222 -4.76 27.32 -5.74
C PRO A 222 -3.63 26.33 -6.06
N LEU A 223 -3.28 25.47 -5.10
CA LEU A 223 -2.26 24.43 -5.25
C LEU A 223 -2.68 23.31 -6.22
N GLY A 224 -3.98 23.00 -6.33
CA GLY A 224 -4.50 21.92 -7.18
C GLY A 224 -4.43 22.20 -8.67
N SER A 225 -4.22 23.46 -9.04
CA SER A 225 -3.99 23.86 -10.44
C SER A 225 -2.54 23.58 -10.89
N SER A 226 -1.62 23.35 -9.94
CA SER A 226 -0.24 23.03 -10.26
C SER A 226 -0.07 21.53 -10.51
N PRO A 227 0.68 21.12 -11.55
CA PRO A 227 0.95 19.71 -11.80
C PRO A 227 1.79 19.05 -10.69
N LEU A 228 2.54 19.83 -9.90
CA LEU A 228 3.29 19.39 -8.72
C LEU A 228 3.21 20.47 -7.64
N LEU A 229 3.13 20.05 -6.37
CA LEU A 229 3.32 20.97 -5.25
C LEU A 229 4.69 21.67 -5.37
N PRO A 230 4.79 23.00 -5.26
CA PRO A 230 6.07 23.68 -5.22
C PRO A 230 6.95 23.20 -4.06
N ASP A 231 8.27 23.24 -4.21
CA ASP A 231 9.19 22.77 -3.16
C ASP A 231 9.20 23.70 -1.94
N GLU A 232 8.75 24.95 -2.10
CA GLU A 232 8.68 25.98 -1.06
C GLU A 232 7.65 25.64 0.01
N VAL A 233 6.51 25.07 -0.39
CA VAL A 233 5.40 24.72 0.51
C VAL A 233 5.59 23.37 1.21
N ARG A 234 6.55 22.55 0.76
CA ARG A 234 6.85 21.23 1.34
C ARG A 234 7.67 21.34 2.62
N VAL A 235 7.37 20.48 3.59
CA VAL A 235 8.06 20.40 4.88
C VAL A 235 9.25 19.43 4.80
N PRO A 236 10.49 19.84 5.13
CA PRO A 236 11.63 18.92 5.10
C PRO A 236 11.46 17.75 6.10
N ALA A 237 11.61 16.52 5.60
CA ALA A 237 11.50 15.32 6.40
C ALA A 237 12.72 15.14 7.32
N ARG A 238 12.49 14.87 8.61
CA ARG A 238 13.58 14.59 9.55
C ARG A 238 13.97 13.11 9.47
N LEU A 239 15.26 12.83 9.53
CA LEU A 239 15.77 11.45 9.42
C LEU A 239 15.35 10.56 10.59
N SER A 240 15.21 11.13 11.80
CA SER A 240 14.69 10.43 12.98
C SER A 240 13.27 9.94 12.74
N ASP A 241 12.45 10.83 12.18
CA ASP A 241 11.02 10.58 11.98
C ASP A 241 10.86 9.54 10.88
N LEU A 242 11.64 9.63 9.79
CA LEU A 242 11.70 8.60 8.75
C LEU A 242 12.14 7.24 9.29
N ALA A 243 13.14 7.20 10.17
CA ALA A 243 13.62 5.95 10.76
C ALA A 243 12.54 5.27 11.62
N ALA A 244 11.89 6.03 12.50
CA ALA A 244 10.78 5.53 13.31
C ALA A 244 9.60 5.09 12.42
N ALA A 245 9.26 5.93 11.45
CA ALA A 245 8.14 5.74 10.54
C ALA A 245 8.35 4.54 9.59
N LEU A 246 9.57 4.19 9.21
CA LEU A 246 9.84 3.04 8.34
C LEU A 246 10.30 1.80 9.12
N ASN A 247 10.35 1.88 10.45
CA ASN A 247 10.98 0.87 11.31
C ASN A 247 12.38 0.45 10.79
N MET A 248 13.19 1.44 10.45
CA MET A 248 14.54 1.25 9.92
C MET A 248 15.58 1.81 10.91
N PRO A 249 16.77 1.19 11.02
CA PRO A 249 17.84 1.77 11.85
C PRO A 249 18.20 3.18 11.36
N TYR A 250 18.36 4.12 12.29
CA TYR A 250 18.66 5.52 11.95
C TYR A 250 19.90 5.66 11.06
N GLU A 251 20.98 4.94 11.38
CA GLU A 251 22.19 4.95 10.56
C GLU A 251 21.97 4.41 9.13
N SER A 252 21.05 3.45 8.98
CA SER A 252 20.64 2.93 7.68
C SER A 252 19.88 3.97 6.85
N VAL A 253 18.99 4.75 7.48
CA VAL A 253 18.28 5.86 6.83
C VAL A 253 19.26 6.96 6.48
N ARG A 254 20.10 7.39 7.44
CA ARG A 254 21.10 8.45 7.26
C ARG A 254 22.02 8.19 6.07
N ARG A 255 22.59 6.98 5.98
CA ARG A 255 23.50 6.61 4.87
C ARG A 255 22.79 6.64 3.52
N ARG A 256 21.59 6.05 3.43
CA ARG A 256 20.80 6.02 2.18
C ARG A 256 20.36 7.41 1.74
N VAL A 257 19.87 8.24 2.67
CA VAL A 257 19.52 9.63 2.34
C VAL A 257 20.74 10.41 1.89
N SER A 258 21.92 10.21 2.50
CA SER A 258 23.13 10.89 2.03
C SER A 258 23.46 10.50 0.59
N ALA A 259 23.42 9.21 0.24
CA ALA A 259 23.60 8.76 -1.14
C ALA A 259 22.56 9.36 -2.10
N LEU A 260 21.28 9.41 -1.70
CA LEU A 260 20.22 10.04 -2.51
C LEU A 260 20.43 11.54 -2.72
N VAL A 261 21.02 12.24 -1.76
CA VAL A 261 21.40 13.65 -1.90
C VAL A 261 22.60 13.79 -2.85
N ASP A 262 23.60 12.93 -2.72
CA ASP A 262 24.78 12.93 -3.60
C ASP A 262 24.40 12.60 -5.06
N GLU A 263 23.40 11.74 -5.26
CA GLU A 263 22.78 11.41 -6.56
C GLU A 263 21.84 12.51 -7.09
N GLY A 264 21.60 13.59 -6.34
CA GLY A 264 20.69 14.68 -6.71
C GLY A 264 19.20 14.33 -6.72
N ARG A 265 18.84 13.15 -6.20
CA ARG A 265 17.45 12.67 -6.07
C ARG A 265 16.72 13.30 -4.88
N CYS A 266 17.47 13.71 -3.86
CA CYS A 266 16.99 14.42 -2.68
C CYS A 266 17.79 15.71 -2.45
N GLU A 267 17.23 16.66 -1.70
CA GLU A 267 17.92 17.88 -1.28
C GLU A 267 17.81 18.12 0.21
N ARG A 268 18.90 18.60 0.82
CA ARG A 268 18.87 19.06 2.21
C ARG A 268 18.23 20.45 2.27
N LYS A 269 17.20 20.61 3.11
CA LYS A 269 16.52 21.88 3.37
C LYS A 269 16.41 22.07 4.87
N GLY A 270 17.23 22.98 5.42
CA GLY A 270 17.38 23.14 6.86
C GLY A 270 17.87 21.85 7.54
N ALA A 271 17.16 21.40 8.57
CA ALA A 271 17.49 20.18 9.33
C ALA A 271 16.88 18.89 8.73
N GLY A 272 16.20 18.97 7.58
CA GLY A 272 15.55 17.83 6.95
C GLY A 272 15.93 17.64 5.49
N VAL A 273 15.22 16.73 4.84
CA VAL A 273 15.39 16.39 3.42
C VAL A 273 14.07 16.51 2.67
N ILE A 274 14.14 16.95 1.42
CA ILE A 274 13.01 16.93 0.48
C ILE A 274 13.34 16.09 -0.74
N VAL A 275 12.32 15.48 -1.35
CA VAL A 275 12.37 15.08 -2.76
C VAL A 275 11.93 16.30 -3.58
N PRO A 276 12.81 16.89 -4.41
CA PRO A 276 12.49 18.11 -5.14
C PRO A 276 11.52 17.82 -6.28
N ALA A 277 10.75 18.83 -6.70
CA ALA A 277 9.71 18.72 -7.72
C ALA A 277 10.29 18.22 -9.05
N ARG A 278 11.52 18.60 -9.39
CA ARG A 278 12.22 18.11 -10.58
C ARG A 278 12.44 16.58 -10.58
N THR A 279 12.66 15.97 -9.41
CA THR A 279 12.76 14.51 -9.29
C THR A 279 11.40 13.89 -9.57
N LEU A 280 10.33 14.42 -8.94
CA LEU A 280 8.95 13.95 -9.15
C LEU A 280 8.39 14.23 -10.56
N ALA A 281 9.04 15.13 -11.31
CA ALA A 281 8.71 15.45 -12.69
C ALA A 281 9.32 14.47 -13.71
N GLN A 282 10.18 13.54 -13.28
CA GLN A 282 10.82 12.58 -14.17
C GLN A 282 9.78 11.71 -14.93
N PRO A 283 9.98 11.45 -16.23
CA PRO A 283 9.04 10.68 -17.05
C PRO A 283 8.71 9.28 -16.50
N GLU A 284 9.68 8.63 -15.87
CA GLU A 284 9.55 7.32 -15.24
C GLU A 284 8.53 7.38 -14.10
N LEU A 285 8.65 8.35 -13.18
CA LEU A 285 7.70 8.53 -12.09
C LEU A 285 6.32 8.98 -12.58
N ALA A 286 6.24 9.76 -13.66
CA ALA A 286 4.97 10.08 -14.30
C ALA A 286 4.27 8.83 -14.86
N THR A 287 5.04 7.83 -15.30
CA THR A 287 4.51 6.52 -15.73
C THR A 287 3.95 5.73 -14.55
N VAL A 288 4.68 5.69 -13.42
CA VAL A 288 4.19 5.06 -12.18
C VAL A 288 2.88 5.68 -11.71
N VAL A 289 2.78 7.01 -11.75
CA VAL A 289 1.54 7.75 -11.43
C VAL A 289 0.37 7.31 -12.32
N ARG A 290 0.59 7.17 -13.63
CA ARG A 290 -0.46 6.71 -14.57
C ARG A 290 -0.86 5.26 -14.32
N GLN A 291 0.10 4.37 -14.13
CA GLN A 291 -0.13 2.94 -13.88
C GLN A 291 -0.93 2.71 -12.59
N ASN A 292 -0.60 3.46 -11.53
CA ASN A 292 -1.29 3.36 -10.25
C ASN A 292 -2.80 3.60 -10.35
N ARG A 293 -3.24 4.52 -11.22
CA ARG A 293 -4.67 4.71 -11.48
C ARG A 293 -5.33 3.44 -12.01
N GLY A 294 -4.66 2.73 -12.91
CA GLY A 294 -5.10 1.42 -13.39
C GLY A 294 -5.16 0.38 -12.27
N HIS A 295 -4.12 0.32 -11.43
CA HIS A 295 -4.07 -0.61 -10.29
C HIS A 295 -5.18 -0.36 -9.26
N MET A 296 -5.46 0.91 -8.92
CA MET A 296 -6.59 1.27 -8.04
C MET A 296 -7.94 0.88 -8.66
N ARG A 297 -8.16 1.18 -9.94
CA ARG A 297 -9.40 0.79 -10.65
C ARG A 297 -9.58 -0.72 -10.66
N HIS A 298 -8.50 -1.47 -10.82
CA HIS A 298 -8.55 -2.93 -10.76
C HIS A 298 -8.92 -3.42 -9.36
N MET A 299 -8.20 -2.98 -8.33
CA MET A 299 -8.46 -3.37 -6.93
C MET A 299 -9.91 -3.06 -6.54
N PHE A 300 -10.34 -1.81 -6.70
CA PHE A 300 -11.69 -1.38 -6.32
C PHE A 300 -12.77 -1.95 -7.24
N GLY A 301 -12.48 -2.18 -8.53
CA GLY A 301 -13.39 -2.85 -9.45
C GLY A 301 -13.67 -4.30 -9.04
N SER A 302 -12.63 -5.03 -8.61
CA SER A 302 -12.79 -6.36 -8.03
C SER A 302 -13.61 -6.30 -6.74
N LEU A 303 -13.29 -5.39 -5.80
CA LEU A 303 -14.09 -5.25 -4.57
C LEU A 303 -15.56 -4.85 -4.84
N ALA A 304 -15.82 -4.06 -5.87
CA ALA A 304 -17.17 -3.69 -6.30
C ALA A 304 -17.96 -4.87 -6.86
N GLN A 305 -17.31 -5.74 -7.65
CA GLN A 305 -17.93 -6.98 -8.16
C GLN A 305 -18.40 -7.91 -7.04
N LEU A 306 -17.74 -7.84 -5.89
CA LEU A 306 -17.97 -8.72 -4.77
C LEU A 306 -19.01 -8.21 -3.78
N GLY A 307 -19.47 -6.97 -3.94
CA GLY A 307 -20.39 -6.36 -2.98
C GLY A 307 -19.73 -5.61 -1.84
N VAL A 308 -18.41 -5.70 -1.69
CA VAL A 308 -17.67 -5.07 -0.58
C VAL A 308 -17.85 -3.55 -0.57
N LEU A 309 -17.82 -2.90 -1.74
CA LEU A 309 -18.00 -1.44 -1.78
C LEU A 309 -19.43 -1.02 -1.45
N ALA A 310 -20.43 -1.85 -1.74
CA ALA A 310 -21.81 -1.55 -1.36
C ALA A 310 -21.96 -1.58 0.16
N ASP A 311 -21.34 -2.55 0.83
CA ASP A 311 -21.33 -2.64 2.30
C ASP A 311 -20.62 -1.42 2.92
N LEU A 312 -19.46 -1.03 2.37
CA LEU A 312 -18.76 0.19 2.82
C LEU A 312 -19.64 1.45 2.75
N GLU A 313 -20.38 1.63 1.66
CA GLU A 313 -21.28 2.80 1.51
C GLU A 313 -22.46 2.77 2.49
N VAL A 314 -22.95 1.59 2.87
CA VAL A 314 -23.97 1.44 3.94
C VAL A 314 -23.39 1.79 5.30
N GLU A 315 -22.15 1.39 5.58
CA GLU A 315 -21.44 1.70 6.81
C GLU A 315 -20.98 3.16 6.91
N ARG A 316 -21.04 3.91 5.81
CA ARG A 316 -20.59 5.30 5.76
C ARG A 316 -21.36 6.12 6.80
N PRO A 317 -20.68 6.70 7.82
CA PRO A 317 -21.36 7.60 8.74
C PRO A 317 -22.01 8.72 7.94
N ALA A 318 -23.29 9.02 8.21
CA ALA A 318 -23.94 10.18 7.63
C ALA A 318 -23.03 11.39 7.84
N ARG A 319 -22.55 12.00 6.74
CA ARG A 319 -21.67 13.17 6.79
C ARG A 319 -22.29 14.13 7.81
N ARG A 320 -21.59 14.42 8.92
CA ARG A 320 -22.01 15.52 9.80
C ARG A 320 -21.98 16.76 8.92
N CYS A 321 -23.14 17.24 8.47
CA CYS A 321 -23.27 18.59 7.96
C CYS A 321 -22.65 19.48 9.03
N ALA A 322 -21.55 20.16 8.70
CA ALA A 322 -21.09 21.25 9.52
C ALA A 322 -22.28 22.20 9.69
N PRO A 323 -22.64 22.62 10.91
CA PRO A 323 -23.69 23.61 11.09
C PRO A 323 -23.25 24.85 10.32
N GLY A 324 -24.02 25.19 9.28
CA GLY A 324 -23.83 26.40 8.51
C GLY A 324 -23.82 27.59 9.46
N ALA A 325 -22.79 28.42 9.34
CA ALA A 325 -22.75 29.72 9.95
C ALA A 325 -24.03 30.49 9.58
N ALA A 326 -24.83 30.78 10.60
CA ALA A 326 -25.82 31.86 10.58
C ALA A 326 -25.16 33.11 11.17
#